data_AF-A0A848UZV5-F1
#
_entry.id   AF-A0A848UZV5-F1
#
_cell.length_a   1.000
_cell.length_b   1.000
_cell.length_c   1.000
_cell.angle_alpha   90.00
_cell.angle_beta   90.00
_cell.angle_gamma   90.00
#
_symmetry.space_group_name_H-M   'P 1'
#
loop_
_entity.id
_entity.type
_entity.pdbx_description
1 polymer ?
#
loop_
_entity_poly.entity_id
_entity_poly.type
_entity_poly.pdbx_seq_one_letter_code
_entity_poly.pdbx_strand_id
1 'polypeptide(L)'
;MKNLFSLLLVCSLALTGFSQLNVSYVGQITYDVNLSDIWAYEAPDGTEYGLVGLFNGVSIVSLEDPSNPVEVQYISGVGSTWRDIKVWEDHAYVTNESGDGIAVIDLSDLPNSAPSFNWTPDVMGMGELQTAHNIWIDEFGVAYLVGCNVNGGGMIYVDVTVGGEPEIIDVGPSIYSHDVYVEDNMAYCSEIYAGSFAIYDVTDKTNTIFLGSQETEAQFTHNTWRSDDGTILYTTDEVGGAPVGSYDVSDPSDIIELDQFQPFATLGDGVIPHNVHVWGDWLIISYYTDGCIIVDGSNPTNLVEVGNFDTFIPQSTG
;
A
#
# COMPACT_ATOMS: atom_id res chain seq x y z
N MET A 1 -18.46 -67.15 -35.16
CA MET A 1 -18.10 -66.54 -33.87
C MET A 1 -16.88 -65.64 -34.06
N LYS A 2 -17.09 -64.33 -34.22
CA LYS A 2 -16.05 -63.30 -34.02
C LYS A 2 -16.79 -62.06 -33.51
N ASN A 3 -16.77 -61.87 -32.20
CA ASN A 3 -17.31 -60.68 -31.54
C ASN A 3 -16.24 -59.58 -31.65
N LEU A 4 -16.57 -58.48 -32.32
CA LEU A 4 -15.74 -57.28 -32.35
C LEU A 4 -16.17 -56.41 -31.16
N PHE A 5 -15.33 -56.35 -30.13
CA PHE A 5 -15.50 -55.42 -29.01
C PHE A 5 -14.84 -54.10 -29.41
N SER A 6 -15.63 -53.05 -29.66
CA SER A 6 -15.12 -51.69 -29.78
C SER A 6 -14.95 -51.11 -28.38
N LEU A 7 -13.70 -50.83 -28.00
CA LEU A 7 -13.36 -50.11 -26.77
C LEU A 7 -13.47 -48.61 -27.07
N LEU A 8 -14.47 -47.93 -26.51
CA LEU A 8 -14.58 -46.47 -26.56
C LEU A 8 -13.60 -45.91 -25.52
N LEU A 9 -12.51 -45.29 -25.98
CA LEU A 9 -11.59 -44.55 -25.11
C LEU A 9 -12.23 -43.18 -24.82
N VAL A 10 -12.76 -43.01 -23.61
CA VAL A 10 -13.22 -41.70 -23.12
C VAL A 10 -12.00 -40.96 -22.60
N CYS A 11 -11.45 -40.05 -23.41
CA CYS A 11 -10.49 -39.05 -22.95
C CYS A 11 -11.27 -38.03 -22.11
N SER A 12 -11.16 -38.12 -20.78
CA SER A 12 -11.51 -37.02 -19.89
C SER A 12 -10.50 -35.90 -20.11
N LEU A 13 -10.89 -34.84 -20.83
CA LEU A 13 -10.20 -33.56 -20.74
C LEU A 13 -10.39 -33.05 -19.31
N ALA A 14 -9.33 -33.07 -18.51
CA ALA A 14 -9.27 -32.26 -17.31
C ALA A 14 -9.13 -30.81 -17.77
N LEU A 15 -10.24 -30.07 -17.75
CA LEU A 15 -10.18 -28.61 -17.77
C LEU A 15 -9.60 -28.20 -16.41
N THR A 16 -8.31 -27.84 -16.39
CA THR A 16 -7.73 -27.12 -15.25
C THR A 16 -8.31 -25.72 -15.28
N GLY A 17 -9.38 -25.49 -14.53
CA GLY A 17 -9.79 -24.13 -14.18
C GLY A 17 -8.87 -23.62 -13.08
N PHE A 18 -8.23 -22.47 -13.29
CA PHE A 18 -7.61 -21.72 -12.19
C PHE A 18 -8.78 -21.20 -11.34
N SER A 19 -9.02 -21.85 -10.20
CA SER A 19 -9.96 -21.36 -9.21
C SER A 19 -9.22 -20.41 -8.28
N GLN A 20 -9.83 -19.29 -7.96
CA GLN A 20 -9.40 -18.44 -6.86
C GLN A 20 -9.50 -19.21 -5.55
N LEU A 21 -8.55 -18.99 -4.65
CA LEU A 21 -8.54 -19.59 -3.32
C LEU A 21 -9.19 -18.62 -2.33
N ASN A 22 -10.29 -19.01 -1.68
CA ASN A 22 -10.94 -18.32 -0.55
C ASN A 22 -11.26 -16.81 -0.72
N VAL A 23 -11.04 -16.23 -1.89
CA VAL A 23 -11.42 -14.86 -2.27
C VAL A 23 -12.43 -14.96 -3.41
N SER A 24 -13.49 -14.15 -3.36
CA SER A 24 -14.55 -14.14 -4.36
C SER A 24 -14.71 -12.76 -4.97
N TYR A 25 -14.84 -12.72 -6.29
CA TYR A 25 -15.22 -11.53 -7.03
C TYR A 25 -16.61 -11.02 -6.60
N VAL A 26 -16.73 -9.72 -6.33
CA VAL A 26 -18.01 -9.06 -6.00
C VAL A 26 -18.44 -8.09 -7.11
N GLY A 27 -17.54 -7.19 -7.53
CA GLY A 27 -17.80 -6.18 -8.55
C GLY A 27 -16.49 -5.56 -9.05
N GLN A 28 -16.56 -4.73 -10.10
CA GLN A 28 -15.40 -3.99 -10.60
C GLN A 28 -15.82 -2.69 -11.27
N ILE A 29 -14.90 -1.73 -11.28
CA ILE A 29 -14.90 -0.57 -12.16
C ILE A 29 -13.63 -0.63 -13.01
N THR A 30 -13.67 -0.07 -14.23
CA THR A 30 -12.55 -0.11 -15.18
C THR A 30 -12.13 1.30 -15.55
N TYR A 31 -10.82 1.51 -15.66
CA TYR A 31 -10.22 2.78 -16.05
C TYR A 31 -9.37 2.61 -17.31
N ASP A 32 -9.33 3.64 -18.15
CA ASP A 32 -8.51 3.71 -19.37
C ASP A 32 -7.12 4.32 -19.14
N VAL A 33 -6.73 4.50 -17.86
CA VAL A 33 -5.46 5.04 -17.41
C VAL A 33 -4.84 4.12 -16.38
N ASN A 34 -3.52 4.21 -16.21
CA ASN A 34 -2.82 3.47 -15.15
C ASN A 34 -3.31 3.91 -13.77
N LEU A 35 -3.27 2.97 -12.83
CA LEU A 35 -3.59 3.16 -11.42
C LEU A 35 -2.30 3.07 -10.59
N SER A 36 -2.32 3.60 -9.37
CA SER A 36 -1.16 3.53 -8.46
C SER A 36 -1.50 3.03 -7.06
N ASP A 37 -2.57 3.54 -6.47
CA ASP A 37 -2.94 3.29 -5.08
C ASP A 37 -4.47 3.27 -4.90
N ILE A 38 -4.92 2.68 -3.80
CA ILE A 38 -6.31 2.64 -3.37
C ILE A 38 -6.40 2.79 -1.85
N TRP A 39 -7.28 3.67 -1.39
CA TRP A 39 -7.56 3.86 0.04
C TRP A 39 -9.06 3.85 0.32
N ALA A 40 -9.46 3.44 1.52
CA ALA A 40 -10.86 3.39 1.93
C ALA A 40 -11.24 4.65 2.72
N TYR A 41 -12.49 5.10 2.54
CA TYR A 41 -13.13 6.13 3.36
C TYR A 41 -14.53 5.67 3.74
N GLU A 42 -14.87 5.70 5.03
CA GLU A 42 -16.23 5.49 5.52
C GLU A 42 -16.85 6.84 5.90
N ALA A 43 -17.90 7.24 5.18
CA ALA A 43 -18.61 8.48 5.48
C ALA A 43 -19.43 8.35 6.79
N PRO A 44 -19.80 9.47 7.45
CA PRO A 44 -20.55 9.44 8.71
C PRO A 44 -21.91 8.72 8.66
N ASP A 45 -22.47 8.50 7.47
CA ASP A 45 -23.71 7.75 7.26
C ASP A 45 -23.50 6.23 7.08
N GLY A 46 -22.25 5.77 7.11
CA GLY A 46 -21.84 4.37 6.94
C GLY A 46 -21.60 3.97 5.48
N THR A 47 -21.68 4.90 4.54
CA THR A 47 -21.34 4.61 3.14
C THR A 47 -19.83 4.51 2.97
N GLU A 48 -19.35 3.40 2.43
CA GLU A 48 -17.94 3.21 2.08
C GLU A 48 -17.64 3.75 0.68
N TYR A 49 -16.45 4.35 0.54
CA TYR A 49 -15.91 4.86 -0.71
C TYR A 49 -14.50 4.32 -0.93
N GLY A 50 -14.20 3.91 -2.16
CA GLY A 50 -12.84 3.68 -2.64
C GLY A 50 -12.27 4.94 -3.26
N LEU A 51 -11.14 5.40 -2.73
CA LEU A 51 -10.34 6.49 -3.30
C LEU A 51 -9.25 5.85 -4.17
N VAL A 52 -9.36 5.98 -5.49
CA VAL A 52 -8.47 5.30 -6.44
C VAL A 52 -7.53 6.32 -7.09
N GLY A 53 -6.23 6.14 -6.90
CA GLY A 53 -5.19 6.92 -7.56
C GLY A 53 -5.14 6.59 -9.04
N LEU A 54 -5.42 7.59 -9.88
CA LEU A 54 -5.33 7.51 -11.34
C LEU A 54 -4.08 8.26 -11.82
N PHE A 55 -3.54 7.88 -12.98
CA PHE A 55 -2.42 8.62 -13.58
C PHE A 55 -2.70 10.14 -13.64
N ASN A 56 -3.92 10.54 -13.98
CA ASN A 56 -4.33 11.93 -14.18
C ASN A 56 -5.18 12.54 -13.04
N GLY A 57 -5.34 11.86 -11.90
CA GLY A 57 -6.18 12.36 -10.82
C GLY A 57 -6.54 11.33 -9.76
N VAL A 58 -7.68 11.53 -9.11
CA VAL A 58 -8.27 10.60 -8.14
C VAL A 58 -9.72 10.34 -8.53
N SER A 59 -10.11 9.06 -8.56
CA SER A 59 -11.49 8.62 -8.69
C SER A 59 -12.05 8.32 -7.31
N ILE A 60 -13.23 8.85 -6.99
CA ILE A 60 -13.96 8.51 -5.76
C ILE A 60 -15.13 7.61 -6.15
N VAL A 61 -15.08 6.38 -5.69
CA VAL A 61 -16.02 5.31 -6.06
C VAL A 61 -16.89 4.97 -4.88
N SER A 62 -18.21 5.11 -5.02
CA SER A 62 -19.16 4.66 -4.00
C SER A 62 -19.27 3.13 -4.00
N LEU A 63 -19.27 2.55 -2.81
CA LEU A 63 -19.48 1.14 -2.52
C LEU A 63 -20.82 0.90 -1.82
N GLU A 64 -21.81 1.80 -1.96
CA GLU A 64 -23.17 1.59 -1.43
C GLU A 64 -23.79 0.28 -1.95
N ASP A 65 -23.51 -0.06 -3.22
CA ASP A 65 -23.70 -1.39 -3.79
C ASP A 65 -22.35 -1.95 -4.27
N PRO A 66 -21.64 -2.75 -3.46
CA PRO A 66 -20.32 -3.28 -3.83
C PRO A 66 -20.33 -4.17 -5.07
N SER A 67 -21.49 -4.71 -5.47
CA SER A 67 -21.62 -5.51 -6.69
C SER A 67 -21.72 -4.65 -7.96
N ASN A 68 -21.98 -3.36 -7.80
CA ASN A 68 -22.06 -2.37 -8.87
C ASN A 68 -21.41 -1.05 -8.40
N PRO A 69 -20.07 -1.02 -8.23
CA PRO A 69 -19.36 0.18 -7.81
C PRO A 69 -19.51 1.31 -8.83
N VAL A 70 -19.66 2.55 -8.37
CA VAL A 70 -19.89 3.72 -9.23
C VAL A 70 -18.95 4.86 -8.87
N GLU A 71 -18.22 5.39 -9.85
CA GLU A 71 -17.50 6.66 -9.69
C GLU A 71 -18.50 7.81 -9.48
N VAL A 72 -18.42 8.47 -8.33
CA VAL A 72 -19.28 9.60 -7.95
C VAL A 72 -18.59 10.95 -8.10
N GLN A 73 -17.25 10.99 -7.98
CA GLN A 73 -16.45 12.19 -8.18
C GLN A 73 -15.13 11.83 -8.88
N TYR A 74 -14.60 12.79 -9.63
CA TYR A 74 -13.28 12.73 -10.23
C TYR A 74 -12.54 14.04 -9.95
N ILE A 75 -11.35 13.94 -9.35
CA ILE A 75 -10.50 15.07 -9.01
C ILE A 75 -9.29 15.06 -9.94
N SER A 76 -9.19 16.06 -10.82
CA SER A 76 -8.06 16.18 -11.74
C SER A 76 -6.77 16.51 -11.00
N GLY A 77 -5.66 15.89 -11.42
CA GLY A 77 -4.31 16.21 -10.96
C GLY A 77 -3.28 16.18 -12.09
N VAL A 78 -2.04 16.56 -11.79
CA VAL A 78 -0.90 16.42 -12.71
C VAL A 78 -0.68 14.95 -13.08
N GLY A 79 -0.33 14.64 -14.33
CA GLY A 79 -0.03 13.26 -14.75
C GLY A 79 1.15 12.66 -13.97
N SER A 80 0.91 11.65 -13.13
CA SER A 80 1.91 10.97 -12.30
C SER A 80 1.66 9.47 -12.28
N THR A 81 2.71 8.67 -12.45
CA THR A 81 2.61 7.20 -12.31
C THR A 81 2.30 6.80 -10.88
N TRP A 82 2.78 7.57 -9.91
CA TRP A 82 2.69 7.25 -8.49
C TRP A 82 1.92 8.33 -7.75
N ARG A 83 0.98 7.87 -6.93
CA ARG A 83 0.23 8.61 -5.92
C ARG A 83 0.01 7.67 -4.76
N ASP A 84 -0.02 8.23 -3.57
CA ASP A 84 -0.47 7.57 -2.36
C ASP A 84 -1.54 8.44 -1.70
N ILE A 85 -2.54 7.79 -1.10
CA ILE A 85 -3.73 8.44 -0.55
C ILE A 85 -3.87 8.03 0.92
N LYS A 86 -4.07 9.01 1.80
CA LYS A 86 -4.53 8.77 3.18
C LYS A 86 -5.63 9.75 3.55
N VAL A 87 -6.44 9.37 4.52
CA VAL A 87 -7.57 10.16 5.00
C VAL A 87 -7.38 10.47 6.47
N TRP A 88 -7.63 11.72 6.84
CA TRP A 88 -7.84 12.14 8.22
C TRP A 88 -9.23 12.75 8.33
N GLU A 89 -10.07 12.19 9.21
CA GLU A 89 -11.48 12.54 9.33
C GLU A 89 -12.20 12.54 7.97
N ASP A 90 -12.58 13.71 7.46
CA ASP A 90 -13.29 13.92 6.20
C ASP A 90 -12.41 14.54 5.10
N HIS A 91 -11.08 14.48 5.23
CA HIS A 91 -10.15 15.02 4.24
C HIS A 91 -9.18 13.95 3.74
N ALA A 92 -9.08 13.81 2.42
CA ALA A 92 -8.04 13.01 1.78
C ALA A 92 -6.82 13.87 1.42
N TYR A 93 -5.64 13.30 1.60
CA TYR A 93 -4.34 13.87 1.26
C TYR A 93 -3.67 12.96 0.25
N VAL A 94 -3.30 13.53 -0.89
CA VAL A 94 -2.86 12.75 -2.06
C VAL A 94 -1.51 13.24 -2.52
N THR A 95 -0.52 12.35 -2.48
CA THR A 95 0.83 12.62 -2.98
C THR A 95 0.90 12.47 -4.50
N ASN A 96 2.00 12.95 -5.08
CA ASN A 96 2.42 12.57 -6.43
C ASN A 96 3.90 12.88 -6.66
N GLU A 97 4.50 12.22 -7.65
CA GLU A 97 5.92 12.36 -7.99
C GLU A 97 6.19 13.30 -9.18
N SER A 98 5.21 14.06 -9.64
CA SER A 98 5.31 14.85 -10.88
C SER A 98 5.21 16.37 -10.70
N GLY A 99 4.61 16.86 -9.62
CA GLY A 99 4.56 18.29 -9.27
C GLY A 99 3.30 18.68 -8.49
N ASP A 100 3.04 19.97 -8.36
CA ASP A 100 1.82 20.52 -7.73
C ASP A 100 1.60 20.17 -6.24
N GLY A 101 2.56 19.57 -5.54
CA GLY A 101 2.49 19.34 -4.09
C GLY A 101 1.49 18.26 -3.69
N ILE A 102 0.81 18.47 -2.56
CA ILE A 102 -0.16 17.52 -1.99
C ILE A 102 -1.57 17.99 -2.32
N ALA A 103 -2.39 17.17 -2.99
CA ALA A 103 -3.80 17.51 -3.17
C ALA A 103 -4.56 17.21 -1.87
N VAL A 104 -5.31 18.19 -1.39
CA VAL A 104 -6.22 18.08 -0.24
C VAL A 104 -7.64 18.09 -0.77
N ILE A 105 -8.41 17.05 -0.47
CA ILE A 105 -9.77 16.84 -0.99
C ILE A 105 -10.73 16.73 0.18
N ASP A 106 -11.73 17.61 0.22
CA ASP A 106 -12.84 17.56 1.19
C ASP A 106 -13.84 16.48 0.76
N LEU A 107 -14.09 15.50 1.63
CA LEU A 107 -14.98 14.36 1.40
C LEU A 107 -16.33 14.50 2.11
N SER A 108 -16.55 15.59 2.85
CA SER A 108 -17.68 15.75 3.79
C SER A 108 -19.06 15.82 3.13
N ASP A 109 -19.13 16.20 1.84
CA ASP A 109 -20.36 16.30 1.05
C ASP A 109 -20.45 15.22 -0.04
N LEU A 110 -19.72 14.11 0.09
CA LEU A 110 -19.91 12.96 -0.79
C LEU A 110 -21.34 12.40 -0.66
N PRO A 111 -21.96 11.95 -1.78
CA PRO A 111 -21.41 11.88 -3.13
C PRO A 111 -21.60 13.18 -3.95
N ASN A 112 -22.15 14.26 -3.39
CA ASN A 112 -22.58 15.45 -4.13
C ASN A 112 -21.41 16.31 -4.63
N SER A 113 -20.39 16.53 -3.78
CA SER A 113 -19.22 17.31 -4.13
C SER A 113 -17.98 16.84 -3.38
N ALA A 114 -16.81 17.10 -3.98
CA ALA A 114 -15.51 16.90 -3.35
C ALA A 114 -14.54 18.03 -3.75
N PRO A 115 -14.69 19.25 -3.19
CA PRO A 115 -13.78 20.35 -3.46
C PRO A 115 -12.33 19.97 -3.13
N SER A 116 -11.38 20.49 -3.91
CA SER A 116 -9.97 20.23 -3.66
C SER A 116 -9.08 21.43 -3.98
N PHE A 117 -7.90 21.42 -3.38
CA PHE A 117 -6.82 22.34 -3.69
C PHE A 117 -5.46 21.64 -3.53
N ASN A 118 -4.41 22.27 -4.03
CA ASN A 118 -3.03 21.78 -3.93
C ASN A 118 -2.26 22.57 -2.87
N TRP A 119 -1.66 21.86 -1.92
CA TRP A 119 -0.84 22.39 -0.84
C TRP A 119 0.65 22.29 -1.20
N THR A 120 1.28 23.44 -1.44
CA THR A 120 2.69 23.58 -1.87
C THR A 120 3.47 24.53 -0.94
N PRO A 121 3.68 24.16 0.34
CA PRO A 121 4.38 25.02 1.30
C PRO A 121 5.88 25.12 1.01
N ASP A 122 6.54 26.17 1.50
CA ASP A 122 7.99 26.16 1.71
C ASP A 122 8.31 25.34 2.97
N VAL A 123 9.15 24.33 2.84
CA VAL A 123 9.51 23.42 3.94
C VAL A 123 10.70 23.99 4.69
N MET A 124 10.43 24.90 5.62
CA MET A 124 11.42 25.48 6.54
C MET A 124 12.68 26.04 5.86
N GLY A 125 12.52 26.70 4.71
CA GLY A 125 13.60 27.27 3.91
C GLY A 125 14.38 26.26 3.06
N MET A 126 13.99 24.98 3.04
CA MET A 126 14.56 23.96 2.16
C MET A 126 14.04 24.06 0.71
N GLY A 127 12.96 24.81 0.49
CA GLY A 127 12.29 24.98 -0.80
C GLY A 127 10.83 24.55 -0.76
N GLU A 128 10.15 24.79 -1.89
CA GLU A 128 8.74 24.46 -2.07
C GLU A 128 8.55 22.94 -2.19
N LEU A 129 7.59 22.39 -1.45
CA LEU A 129 7.14 21.01 -1.60
C LEU A 129 6.39 20.89 -2.94
N GLN A 130 6.90 20.03 -3.82
CA GLN A 130 6.37 19.82 -5.16
C GLN A 130 5.99 18.37 -5.40
N THR A 131 6.77 17.43 -4.84
CA THR A 131 6.54 16.00 -5.01
C THR A 131 6.73 15.29 -3.69
N ALA A 132 5.98 14.20 -3.50
CA ALA A 132 6.12 13.24 -2.41
C ALA A 132 5.81 11.85 -2.95
N HIS A 133 6.52 10.84 -2.46
CA HIS A 133 6.27 9.46 -2.89
C HIS A 133 5.06 8.89 -2.13
N ASN A 134 5.14 8.91 -0.79
CA ASN A 134 4.16 8.28 0.08
C ASN A 134 3.74 9.23 1.23
N ILE A 135 2.58 8.94 1.81
CA ILE A 135 2.06 9.58 3.02
C ILE A 135 1.50 8.53 3.98
N TRP A 136 1.80 8.70 5.26
CA TRP A 136 1.07 8.03 6.35
C TRP A 136 0.42 9.07 7.26
N ILE A 137 -0.70 8.76 7.90
CA ILE A 137 -1.31 9.62 8.93
C ILE A 137 -1.51 8.78 10.18
N ASP A 138 -0.89 9.17 11.28
CA ASP A 138 -0.99 8.47 12.56
C ASP A 138 -2.32 8.75 13.29
N GLU A 139 -2.55 8.04 14.38
CA GLU A 139 -3.74 8.15 15.22
C GLU A 139 -3.91 9.51 15.94
N PHE A 140 -2.91 10.40 15.84
CA PHE A 140 -2.92 11.74 16.41
C PHE A 140 -3.18 12.84 15.36
N GLY A 141 -3.31 12.47 14.09
CA GLY A 141 -3.49 13.42 12.99
C GLY A 141 -2.18 14.08 12.58
N VAL A 142 -1.06 13.38 12.73
CA VAL A 142 0.21 13.77 12.12
C VAL A 142 0.39 12.99 10.83
N ALA A 143 0.48 13.73 9.72
CA ALA A 143 0.89 13.20 8.44
C ALA A 143 2.42 13.16 8.33
N TYR A 144 2.92 12.06 7.78
CA TYR A 144 4.33 11.76 7.54
C TYR A 144 4.54 11.66 6.04
N LEU A 145 5.05 12.72 5.42
CA LEU A 145 5.40 12.71 4.00
C LEU A 145 6.82 12.18 3.82
N VAL A 146 7.01 11.25 2.88
CA VAL A 146 8.32 10.66 2.56
C VAL A 146 8.56 10.64 1.06
N GLY A 147 9.82 10.44 0.65
CA GLY A 147 10.23 10.50 -0.75
C GLY A 147 10.03 11.89 -1.39
N CYS A 148 10.00 12.94 -0.57
CA CYS A 148 9.78 14.31 -1.02
C CYS A 148 10.96 14.88 -1.82
N ASN A 149 10.71 15.89 -2.67
CA ASN A 149 11.77 16.63 -3.37
C ASN A 149 12.68 17.45 -2.43
N VAL A 150 12.28 17.63 -1.17
CA VAL A 150 13.00 18.35 -0.12
C VAL A 150 13.39 17.38 1.01
N ASN A 151 14.17 17.86 1.98
CA ASN A 151 14.71 17.05 3.10
C ASN A 151 15.41 15.73 2.66
N GLY A 152 15.98 15.68 1.44
CA GLY A 152 16.61 14.47 0.91
C GLY A 152 15.66 13.28 0.75
N GLY A 153 14.34 13.51 0.74
CA GLY A 153 13.32 12.46 0.73
C GLY A 153 13.03 11.83 2.10
N GLY A 154 13.60 12.38 3.18
CA GLY A 154 13.25 11.98 4.55
C GLY A 154 11.92 12.54 5.01
N MET A 155 11.48 12.09 6.19
CA MET A 155 10.18 12.44 6.77
C MET A 155 9.98 13.96 6.90
N ILE A 156 8.78 14.41 6.56
CA ILE A 156 8.25 15.73 6.90
C ILE A 156 7.00 15.50 7.75
N TYR A 157 6.97 16.10 8.94
CA TYR A 157 5.85 15.98 9.87
C TYR A 157 4.87 17.13 9.63
N VAL A 158 3.60 16.80 9.43
CA VAL A 158 2.56 17.76 9.09
C VAL A 158 1.35 17.53 9.98
N ASP A 159 0.86 18.56 10.66
CA ASP A 159 -0.41 18.53 11.39
C ASP A 159 -1.55 18.62 10.36
N VAL A 160 -2.47 17.67 10.39
CA VAL A 160 -3.67 17.63 9.53
C VAL A 160 -4.97 17.76 10.31
N THR A 161 -4.91 18.09 11.60
CA THR A 161 -6.09 18.15 12.49
C THR A 161 -6.96 19.40 12.29
N VAL A 162 -6.51 20.37 11.49
CA VAL A 162 -7.19 21.65 11.29
C VAL A 162 -8.01 21.66 9.99
N GLY A 163 -8.98 20.73 9.88
CA GLY A 163 -10.04 20.76 8.87
C GLY A 163 -9.58 21.00 7.43
N GLY A 164 -8.58 20.24 6.98
CA GLY A 164 -8.04 20.36 5.62
C GLY A 164 -7.02 21.47 5.42
N GLU A 165 -6.54 22.13 6.48
CA GLU A 165 -5.43 23.09 6.42
C GLU A 165 -4.14 22.46 7.02
N PRO A 166 -3.31 21.76 6.22
CA PRO A 166 -2.09 21.16 6.74
C PRO A 166 -1.04 22.20 7.15
N GLU A 167 -0.38 21.96 8.28
CA GLU A 167 0.69 22.80 8.81
C GLU A 167 1.97 21.99 9.06
N ILE A 168 3.13 22.48 8.62
CA ILE A 168 4.40 21.80 8.88
C ILE A 168 4.75 21.93 10.36
N ILE A 169 5.02 20.79 11.01
CA ILE A 169 5.49 20.70 12.39
C ILE A 169 7.02 20.84 12.42
N ASP A 170 7.71 19.89 11.78
CA ASP A 170 9.18 19.81 11.68
C ASP A 170 9.57 18.78 10.59
N VAL A 171 10.85 18.49 10.42
CA VAL A 171 11.38 17.44 9.55
C VAL A 171 12.19 16.43 10.34
N GLY A 172 12.09 15.16 9.93
CA GLY A 172 12.95 14.09 10.43
C GLY A 172 14.35 14.12 9.80
N PRO A 173 15.18 13.11 10.11
CA PRO A 173 16.50 12.94 9.49
C PRO A 173 16.39 12.94 7.96
N SER A 174 17.37 13.57 7.30
CA SER A 174 17.45 13.63 5.83
C SER A 174 17.95 12.30 5.24
N ILE A 175 17.19 11.24 5.45
CA ILE A 175 17.42 9.87 4.96
C ILE A 175 16.21 9.48 4.10
N TYR A 176 16.45 9.10 2.85
CA TYR A 176 15.35 8.78 1.93
C TYR A 176 14.55 7.59 2.45
N SER A 177 13.24 7.82 2.68
CA SER A 177 12.28 6.75 2.91
C SER A 177 11.32 6.70 1.74
N HIS A 178 11.05 5.48 1.27
CA HIS A 178 10.12 5.24 0.17
C HIS A 178 8.68 5.21 0.65
N ASP A 179 8.46 4.47 1.74
CA ASP A 179 7.20 4.32 2.45
C ASP A 179 7.46 4.48 3.96
N VAL A 180 6.42 4.70 4.74
CA VAL A 180 6.47 4.80 6.20
C VAL A 180 5.17 4.29 6.81
N TYR A 181 5.27 3.48 7.86
CA TYR A 181 4.15 3.15 8.74
C TYR A 181 4.42 3.73 10.12
N VAL A 182 3.42 4.37 10.74
CA VAL A 182 3.58 4.96 12.08
C VAL A 182 2.42 4.58 12.98
N GLU A 183 2.75 4.10 14.16
CA GLU A 183 1.78 3.77 15.21
C GLU A 183 2.46 3.94 16.57
N ASP A 184 1.74 4.46 17.58
CA ASP A 184 2.25 4.63 18.93
C ASP A 184 3.56 5.47 18.99
N ASN A 185 3.67 6.48 18.12
CA ASN A 185 4.90 7.30 17.93
C ASN A 185 6.16 6.52 17.48
N MET A 186 5.99 5.33 16.91
CA MET A 186 7.07 4.54 16.33
C MET A 186 6.93 4.55 14.81
N ALA A 187 7.91 5.13 14.11
CA ALA A 187 7.95 5.14 12.66
C ALA A 187 8.82 3.99 12.13
N TYR A 188 8.25 3.22 11.21
CA TYR A 188 8.89 2.13 10.48
C TYR A 188 9.05 2.60 9.04
N CYS A 189 10.26 3.03 8.70
CA CYS A 189 10.61 3.60 7.41
C CYS A 189 11.15 2.51 6.49
N SER A 190 10.62 2.43 5.27
CA SER A 190 11.14 1.57 4.21
C SER A 190 12.20 2.33 3.40
N GLU A 191 13.48 2.15 3.72
CA GLU A 191 14.58 2.89 3.10
C GLU A 191 15.08 2.13 1.85
N ILE A 192 14.27 2.13 0.79
CA ILE A 192 14.44 1.30 -0.41
C ILE A 192 15.87 1.30 -1.00
N TYR A 193 16.53 2.47 -1.01
CA TYR A 193 17.88 2.60 -1.56
C TYR A 193 18.99 2.18 -0.59
N ALA A 194 18.69 2.11 0.71
CA ALA A 194 19.57 1.52 1.71
C ALA A 194 19.43 -0.01 1.76
N GLY A 195 18.30 -0.55 1.27
CA GLY A 195 17.99 -1.97 1.31
C GLY A 195 17.63 -2.49 2.70
N SER A 196 17.10 -1.60 3.55
CA SER A 196 16.71 -1.90 4.92
C SER A 196 15.44 -1.17 5.30
N PHE A 197 14.71 -1.70 6.28
CA PHE A 197 13.79 -0.87 7.06
C PHE A 197 14.51 -0.32 8.30
N ALA A 198 14.06 0.85 8.75
CA ALA A 198 14.59 1.53 9.93
C ALA A 198 13.47 1.94 10.88
N ILE A 199 13.73 1.87 12.18
CA ILE A 199 12.79 2.17 13.25
C ILE A 199 13.23 3.44 13.96
N TYR A 200 12.32 4.40 14.07
CA TYR A 200 12.54 5.69 14.71
C TYR A 200 11.48 5.95 15.79
N ASP A 201 11.90 6.47 16.94
CA ASP A 201 11.01 7.14 17.88
C ASP A 201 10.74 8.56 17.37
N VAL A 202 9.47 8.82 17.06
CA VAL A 202 8.97 10.11 16.56
C VAL A 202 8.06 10.80 17.59
N THR A 203 8.18 10.48 18.88
CA THR A 203 7.39 11.12 19.95
C THR A 203 7.62 12.62 19.98
N ASP A 204 8.88 13.04 19.94
CA ASP A 204 9.27 14.44 19.77
C ASP A 204 9.58 14.69 18.29
N LYS A 205 8.63 15.33 17.59
CA LYS A 205 8.76 15.65 16.16
C LYS A 205 9.96 16.56 15.86
N THR A 206 10.48 17.28 16.86
CA THR A 206 11.68 18.13 16.73
C THR A 206 12.98 17.40 17.02
N ASN A 207 12.91 16.15 17.51
CA ASN A 207 14.05 15.32 17.85
C ASN A 207 13.73 13.83 17.63
N THR A 208 13.69 13.42 16.37
CA THR A 208 13.55 12.02 15.97
C THR A 208 14.76 11.18 16.36
N ILE A 209 14.53 10.03 16.99
CA ILE A 209 15.61 9.17 17.51
C ILE A 209 15.62 7.85 16.74
N PHE A 210 16.74 7.52 16.11
CA PHE A 210 16.96 6.21 15.50
C PHE A 210 17.09 5.13 16.59
N LEU A 211 16.36 4.03 16.44
CA LEU A 211 16.34 2.92 17.39
C LEU A 211 17.05 1.68 16.84
N GLY A 212 16.89 1.39 15.55
CA GLY A 212 17.55 0.27 14.87
C GLY A 212 17.08 0.09 13.44
N SER A 213 17.71 -0.85 12.74
CA SER A 213 17.40 -1.17 11.35
C SER A 213 17.77 -2.61 11.02
N GLN A 214 17.17 -3.13 9.96
CA GLN A 214 17.42 -4.49 9.49
C GLN A 214 17.47 -4.49 7.96
N GLU A 215 18.54 -5.08 7.40
CA GLU A 215 18.67 -5.32 5.97
C GLU A 215 17.68 -6.42 5.54
N THR A 216 16.95 -6.19 4.46
CA THR A 216 16.01 -7.16 3.87
C THR A 216 16.70 -8.05 2.84
N GLU A 217 16.14 -9.23 2.57
CA GLU A 217 16.77 -10.27 1.74
C GLU A 217 17.15 -9.78 0.34
N ALA A 218 16.27 -9.03 -0.33
CA ALA A 218 16.51 -8.52 -1.68
C ALA A 218 16.99 -7.06 -1.71
N GLN A 219 17.19 -6.44 -0.54
CA GLN A 219 17.78 -5.11 -0.37
C GLN A 219 17.07 -4.02 -1.21
N PHE A 220 15.75 -4.09 -1.30
CA PHE A 220 14.93 -3.12 -2.04
C PHE A 220 13.62 -2.84 -1.27
N THR A 221 13.76 -2.56 0.03
CA THR A 221 12.68 -2.46 1.02
C THR A 221 11.65 -1.42 0.61
N HIS A 222 10.45 -1.88 0.28
CA HIS A 222 9.43 -1.06 -0.34
C HIS A 222 8.40 -0.55 0.65
N ASN A 223 7.75 -1.47 1.38
CA ASN A 223 6.69 -1.17 2.33
C ASN A 223 6.92 -1.96 3.63
N THR A 224 6.43 -1.41 4.74
CA THR A 224 6.43 -2.05 6.06
C THR A 224 5.06 -1.90 6.70
N TRP A 225 4.60 -2.94 7.41
CA TRP A 225 3.37 -2.88 8.20
C TRP A 225 3.49 -3.78 9.45
N ARG A 226 2.99 -3.29 10.59
CA ARG A 226 3.13 -3.96 11.89
C ARG A 226 1.91 -4.84 12.23
N SER A 227 2.15 -5.95 12.90
CA SER A 227 1.10 -6.71 13.60
C SER A 227 0.42 -5.88 14.68
N ASP A 228 -0.86 -6.18 14.95
CA ASP A 228 -1.69 -5.45 15.93
C ASP A 228 -1.11 -5.46 17.36
N ASP A 229 -0.37 -6.51 17.74
CA ASP A 229 0.29 -6.59 19.06
C ASP A 229 1.64 -5.85 19.11
N GLY A 230 2.10 -5.41 17.95
CA GLY A 230 3.25 -4.56 17.79
C GLY A 230 4.61 -5.24 17.81
N THR A 231 4.64 -6.56 17.80
CA THR A 231 5.89 -7.32 17.96
C THR A 231 6.48 -7.78 16.65
N ILE A 232 5.65 -7.98 15.63
CA ILE A 232 6.07 -8.44 14.29
C ILE A 232 5.92 -7.32 13.27
N LEU A 233 6.93 -7.14 12.43
CA LEU A 233 6.91 -6.30 11.24
C LEU A 233 6.94 -7.17 9.99
N TYR A 234 6.07 -6.88 9.04
CA TYR A 234 6.06 -7.47 7.71
C TYR A 234 6.56 -6.45 6.69
N THR A 235 7.31 -6.91 5.70
CA THR A 235 7.85 -6.03 4.66
C THR A 235 7.97 -6.73 3.32
N THR A 236 7.99 -5.94 2.26
CA THR A 236 8.18 -6.38 0.88
C THR A 236 9.45 -5.73 0.33
N ASP A 237 10.15 -6.43 -0.56
CA ASP A 237 11.12 -5.81 -1.45
C ASP A 237 10.52 -5.75 -2.86
N GLU A 238 10.46 -4.57 -3.47
CA GLU A 238 9.77 -4.36 -4.76
C GLU A 238 10.66 -4.74 -5.96
N VAL A 239 11.11 -5.98 -5.97
CA VAL A 239 11.94 -6.53 -7.04
C VAL A 239 11.52 -7.96 -7.37
N GLY A 240 11.78 -8.38 -8.61
CA GLY A 240 11.30 -9.66 -9.13
C GLY A 240 11.84 -10.85 -8.34
N GLY A 241 10.92 -11.67 -7.83
CA GLY A 241 11.25 -12.86 -7.04
C GLY A 241 11.71 -12.55 -5.61
N ALA A 242 11.43 -11.35 -5.10
CA ALA A 242 11.60 -11.06 -3.68
C ALA A 242 10.58 -11.80 -2.80
N PRO A 243 10.94 -12.10 -1.55
CA PRO A 243 9.98 -12.57 -0.55
C PRO A 243 9.21 -11.43 0.12
N VAL A 244 8.10 -11.77 0.76
CA VAL A 244 7.52 -10.98 1.86
C VAL A 244 8.17 -11.48 3.15
N GLY A 245 8.89 -10.61 3.86
CA GLY A 245 9.61 -10.96 5.07
C GLY A 245 8.78 -10.72 6.34
N SER A 246 9.05 -11.51 7.38
CA SER A 246 8.48 -11.40 8.73
C SER A 246 9.62 -11.25 9.74
N TYR A 247 9.54 -10.24 10.60
CA TYR A 247 10.61 -9.87 11.53
C TYR A 247 10.05 -9.61 12.93
N ASP A 248 10.67 -10.18 13.97
CA ASP A 248 10.47 -9.78 15.36
C ASP A 248 11.19 -8.45 15.60
N VAL A 249 10.41 -7.41 15.92
CA VAL A 249 10.86 -6.04 16.19
C VAL A 249 10.60 -5.60 17.63
N SER A 250 10.32 -6.55 18.53
CA SER A 250 10.04 -6.26 19.94
C SER A 250 11.23 -5.60 20.67
N ASP A 251 12.46 -5.85 20.20
CA ASP A 251 13.66 -5.09 20.53
C ASP A 251 14.26 -4.50 19.24
N PRO A 252 14.06 -3.20 18.96
CA PRO A 252 14.61 -2.55 17.77
C PRO A 252 16.14 -2.66 17.65
N SER A 253 16.86 -2.93 18.74
CA SER A 253 18.32 -3.09 18.72
C SER A 253 18.79 -4.51 18.39
N ASP A 254 17.87 -5.49 18.36
CA ASP A 254 18.12 -6.91 18.07
C ASP A 254 16.94 -7.49 17.26
N ILE A 255 16.76 -6.99 16.04
CA ILE A 255 15.70 -7.43 15.12
C ILE A 255 16.04 -8.82 14.58
N ILE A 256 15.05 -9.72 14.56
CA ILE A 256 15.23 -11.11 14.15
C ILE A 256 14.28 -11.44 13.00
N GLU A 257 14.82 -11.85 11.86
CA GLU A 257 14.01 -12.43 10.79
C GLU A 257 13.46 -13.80 11.20
N LEU A 258 12.17 -14.00 10.98
CA LEU A 258 11.42 -15.18 11.40
C LEU A 258 11.07 -16.10 10.24
N ASP A 259 10.61 -15.52 9.12
CA ASP A 259 10.20 -16.27 7.94
C ASP A 259 10.17 -15.39 6.68
N GLN A 260 10.10 -16.05 5.53
CA GLN A 260 9.96 -15.43 4.21
C GLN A 260 8.87 -16.17 3.43
N PHE A 261 7.91 -15.41 2.92
CA PHE A 261 6.85 -15.94 2.07
C PHE A 261 7.07 -15.63 0.59
N GLN A 262 6.91 -16.64 -0.25
CA GLN A 262 6.73 -16.48 -1.69
C GLN A 262 5.57 -17.35 -2.16
N PRO A 263 4.77 -16.89 -3.14
CA PRO A 263 3.67 -17.69 -3.68
C PRO A 263 4.23 -18.94 -4.36
N PHE A 264 3.78 -20.12 -3.89
CA PHE A 264 4.29 -21.38 -4.43
C PHE A 264 3.90 -21.57 -5.90
N ALA A 265 2.74 -21.05 -6.30
CA ALA A 265 2.19 -21.21 -7.65
C ALA A 265 3.04 -20.54 -8.73
N THR A 266 3.76 -19.48 -8.40
CA THR A 266 4.55 -18.62 -9.31
C THR A 266 6.02 -18.53 -8.89
N LEU A 267 6.47 -19.48 -8.05
CA LEU A 267 7.84 -19.52 -7.57
C LEU A 267 8.82 -19.65 -8.74
N GLY A 268 9.70 -18.65 -8.88
CA GLY A 268 10.69 -18.58 -9.96
C GLY A 268 10.23 -17.82 -11.20
N ASP A 269 8.98 -17.38 -11.27
CA ASP A 269 8.46 -16.56 -12.39
C ASP A 269 8.85 -15.08 -12.28
N GLY A 270 9.46 -14.68 -11.15
CA GLY A 270 9.96 -13.32 -10.94
C GLY A 270 8.85 -12.30 -10.63
N VAL A 271 7.74 -12.76 -10.06
CA VAL A 271 6.63 -11.91 -9.58
C VAL A 271 7.13 -10.97 -8.48
N ILE A 272 6.53 -9.79 -8.40
CA ILE A 272 7.00 -8.70 -7.55
C ILE A 272 5.92 -8.40 -6.49
N PRO A 273 6.20 -8.59 -5.19
CA PRO A 273 5.35 -8.07 -4.12
C PRO A 273 5.47 -6.54 -4.07
N HIS A 274 4.37 -5.85 -3.78
CA HIS A 274 4.33 -4.39 -3.69
C HIS A 274 4.04 -3.94 -2.24
N ASN A 275 2.78 -3.95 -1.78
CA ASN A 275 2.46 -3.62 -0.39
C ASN A 275 1.93 -4.84 0.36
N VAL A 276 2.29 -4.92 1.64
CA VAL A 276 1.67 -5.81 2.61
C VAL A 276 0.89 -4.98 3.62
N HIS A 277 -0.37 -5.33 3.83
CA HIS A 277 -1.22 -4.75 4.87
C HIS A 277 -1.62 -5.83 5.87
N VAL A 278 -1.63 -5.50 7.16
CA VAL A 278 -2.08 -6.43 8.20
C VAL A 278 -3.52 -6.13 8.58
N TRP A 279 -4.35 -7.18 8.64
CA TRP A 279 -5.70 -7.13 9.19
C TRP A 279 -5.91 -8.29 10.16
N GLY A 280 -5.66 -8.04 11.46
CA GLY A 280 -5.57 -9.10 12.46
C GLY A 280 -4.43 -10.06 12.12
N ASP A 281 -4.75 -11.34 11.93
CA ASP A 281 -3.76 -12.37 11.56
C ASP A 281 -3.57 -12.52 10.03
N TRP A 282 -4.24 -11.71 9.21
CA TRP A 282 -4.17 -11.82 7.75
C TRP A 282 -3.23 -10.78 7.15
N LEU A 283 -2.29 -11.23 6.34
CA LEU A 283 -1.50 -10.35 5.47
C LEU A 283 -2.21 -10.27 4.12
N ILE A 284 -2.60 -9.06 3.74
CA ILE A 284 -3.21 -8.75 2.45
C ILE A 284 -2.12 -8.14 1.59
N ILE A 285 -1.67 -8.88 0.58
CA ILE A 285 -0.47 -8.55 -0.18
C ILE A 285 -0.87 -8.26 -1.62
N SER A 286 -0.50 -7.09 -2.11
CA SER A 286 -0.57 -6.79 -3.54
C SER A 286 0.70 -7.30 -4.23
N TYR A 287 0.49 -8.03 -5.31
CA TYR A 287 1.52 -8.45 -6.25
C TYR A 287 1.16 -7.87 -7.61
N TYR A 288 2.15 -7.35 -8.32
CA TYR A 288 1.94 -6.77 -9.64
C TYR A 288 1.18 -7.70 -10.59
N THR A 289 1.79 -8.83 -10.95
CA THR A 289 1.25 -9.76 -11.95
C THR A 289 0.52 -10.96 -11.34
N ASP A 290 0.48 -11.09 -10.01
CA ASP A 290 -0.26 -12.17 -9.32
C ASP A 290 -1.53 -11.66 -8.63
N GLY A 291 -1.82 -10.36 -8.76
CA GLY A 291 -2.99 -9.74 -8.16
C GLY A 291 -2.88 -9.66 -6.64
N CYS A 292 -3.88 -10.17 -5.92
CA CYS A 292 -3.92 -10.12 -4.46
C CYS A 292 -3.71 -11.51 -3.87
N ILE A 293 -2.83 -11.62 -2.87
CA ILE A 293 -2.57 -12.85 -2.13
C ILE A 293 -2.82 -12.60 -0.65
N ILE A 294 -3.54 -13.52 -0.01
CA ILE A 294 -3.84 -13.50 1.42
C ILE A 294 -3.03 -14.58 2.10
N VAL A 295 -2.25 -14.19 3.11
CA VAL A 295 -1.38 -15.07 3.89
C VAL A 295 -1.85 -15.08 5.35
N ASP A 296 -1.89 -16.27 5.95
CA ASP A 296 -2.07 -16.47 7.39
C ASP A 296 -0.74 -16.16 8.11
N GLY A 297 -0.74 -15.06 8.86
CA GLY A 297 0.36 -14.59 9.69
C GLY A 297 0.22 -14.92 11.17
N SER A 298 -0.78 -15.71 11.58
CA SER A 298 -1.00 -16.07 13.00
C SER A 298 0.18 -16.82 13.63
N ASN A 299 1.03 -17.44 12.79
CA ASN A 299 2.36 -17.89 13.16
C ASN A 299 3.42 -17.19 12.29
N PRO A 300 4.10 -16.15 12.80
CA PRO A 300 5.04 -15.35 12.02
C PRO A 300 6.32 -16.09 11.62
N THR A 301 6.53 -17.33 12.12
CA THR A 301 7.63 -18.23 11.75
C THR A 301 7.25 -19.25 10.68
N ASN A 302 6.00 -19.23 10.20
CA ASN A 302 5.50 -20.10 9.15
C ASN A 302 4.28 -19.45 8.49
N LEU A 303 4.56 -18.56 7.54
CA LEU A 303 3.58 -17.86 6.72
C LEU A 303 2.97 -18.81 5.68
N VAL A 304 1.65 -18.81 5.54
CA VAL A 304 0.93 -19.72 4.66
C VAL A 304 -0.08 -18.99 3.80
N GLU A 305 0.00 -19.14 2.48
CA GLU A 305 -1.05 -18.67 1.58
C GLU A 305 -2.38 -19.36 1.89
N VAL A 306 -3.41 -18.57 2.14
CA VAL A 306 -4.78 -19.03 2.40
C VAL A 306 -5.79 -18.45 1.43
N GLY A 307 -5.43 -17.47 0.63
CA GLY A 307 -6.31 -16.90 -0.38
C GLY A 307 -5.55 -16.23 -1.52
N ASN A 308 -6.18 -16.17 -2.69
CA ASN A 308 -5.63 -15.43 -3.83
C ASN A 308 -6.74 -14.97 -4.77
N PHE A 309 -6.47 -13.87 -5.46
CA PHE A 309 -7.28 -13.33 -6.53
C PHE A 309 -6.37 -12.75 -7.60
N ASP A 310 -6.22 -13.50 -8.70
CA ASP A 310 -5.49 -13.03 -9.87
C ASP A 310 -6.27 -11.92 -10.59
N THR A 311 -5.69 -10.73 -10.64
CA THR A 311 -6.20 -9.57 -11.38
C THR A 311 -5.54 -9.42 -12.75
N PHE A 312 -4.48 -10.17 -13.01
CA PHE A 312 -3.71 -10.17 -14.24
C PHE A 312 -4.19 -11.30 -15.15
N ILE A 313 -5.12 -10.99 -16.05
CA ILE A 313 -5.45 -11.91 -17.14
C ILE A 313 -4.44 -11.66 -18.28
N PRO A 314 -3.44 -12.51 -18.51
CA PRO A 314 -2.50 -12.30 -19.60
C PRO A 314 -3.25 -12.19 -20.93
N GLN A 315 -2.94 -11.16 -21.72
CA GLN A 315 -3.57 -10.91 -23.02
C GLN A 315 -3.39 -12.07 -24.02
N SER A 316 -2.50 -13.03 -23.71
CA SER A 316 -2.45 -14.35 -24.35
C SER A 316 -1.84 -15.38 -23.42
N THR A 317 -2.51 -16.53 -23.26
CA THR A 317 -1.86 -17.78 -22.83
C THR A 317 -1.36 -18.49 -24.09
N GLY A 318 -0.07 -18.34 -24.41
CA GLY A 318 0.54 -18.95 -25.60
C GLY A 318 2.04 -18.75 -25.69
#